data_AF-A0AAW8QLZ7-F1
#
_entry.id   AF-A0AAW8QLZ7-F1
#
_cell.length_a   1.000
_cell.length_b   1.000
_cell.length_c   1.000
_cell.angle_alpha   90.00
_cell.angle_beta   90.00
_cell.angle_gamma   90.00
#
_symmetry.space_group_name_H-M   'P 1'
#
loop_
_entity.id
_entity.type
_entity.pdbx_description
1 polymer ?
#
loop_
_entity_poly.entity_id
_entity_poly.type
_entity_poly.pdbx_seq_one_letter_code
_entity_poly.pdbx_strand_id
1 'polypeptide(L)'
;MKYQPVEIKLLAHVGTTSFDEALWQFEFDDDVSTLLLIDYALEQFQQRNIQAQDVYVVPEHLSEQVGQYNLGLKPSEHYTFIELLQFLTFTQAADVKNALSNMLYGTSEKAHLILSERADIYHLNFKKEGKRNQLKHLFLLVKNIYTYPAEISNLFFVKELNFKGKAYHPQAPLMAQSVVTVLYLSNSFRKIYLTFFQENQTIGFFSFLDDIHRIEHLVPYYHCFQEQNVKPKVCSTQSGMINILGDTYFGEIYTEKRKSKGQKDALQQYGYSYSFEKIKAFLGENDLNIANFEAVFSLEDQSPLARKKPFILKAEAEKTLAEFKNIHLNHVVLANNHQKDHGDRGLAYTLQQLDQAKISYIGAGLNQKDAHSYFEITFNNKHYAIFNGYWHRDTAYLDYDFYALAHKSGVACLNGVLIEQISRYKLAHPHHKVIVICHWGVDFKPITKEQTKLANILTQAGADLVIGHGAHTVQPIQFIHQKPVVFGIGNAVFNSNGEYAEHNALPYGCIARLDLSKDRLRLYPIYTNNLKTFWQPYPVNEEDFSKASCYMTSLLAQENYSLAQDKLGFYVELGF
;
A
#
# COMPACT_ATOMS: atom_id res chain seq x y z
N MET A 1 -2.02 3.11 35.61
CA MET A 1 -2.30 3.14 34.16
C MET A 1 -0.97 2.96 33.41
N LYS A 2 -0.59 1.71 33.15
CA LYS A 2 0.54 1.37 32.28
C LYS A 2 0.03 1.43 30.84
N TYR A 3 0.65 2.29 30.03
CA TYR A 3 0.63 2.35 28.56
C TYR A 3 -0.61 1.78 27.86
N GLN A 4 -1.64 2.61 27.64
CA GLN A 4 -2.51 2.32 26.51
C GLN A 4 -1.74 2.69 25.23
N PRO A 5 -1.60 1.77 24.27
CA PRO A 5 -1.02 2.09 22.98
C PRO A 5 -1.89 3.15 22.29
N VAL A 6 -1.27 4.27 21.87
CA VAL A 6 -1.95 5.38 21.17
C VAL A 6 -1.24 5.62 19.85
N GLU A 7 -2.00 5.70 18.76
CA GLU A 7 -1.50 6.14 17.47
C GLU A 7 -1.23 7.65 17.47
N ILE A 8 -0.10 8.05 16.88
CA ILE A 8 0.25 9.45 16.66
C ILE A 8 0.28 9.67 15.15
N LYS A 9 -0.53 10.61 14.66
CA LYS A 9 -0.59 11.05 13.25
C LYS A 9 -0.72 12.57 13.24
N LEU A 10 0.38 13.26 13.58
CA LEU A 10 0.41 14.71 13.74
C LEU A 10 1.26 15.35 12.67
N LEU A 11 0.73 16.36 11.99
CA LEU A 11 1.45 17.17 11.02
C LEU A 11 1.38 18.64 11.44
N ALA A 12 2.51 19.32 11.46
CA ALA A 12 2.62 20.70 11.91
C ALA A 12 3.52 21.51 10.97
N HIS A 13 3.14 22.74 10.65
CA HIS A 13 4.04 23.64 9.94
C HIS A 13 5.18 24.07 10.86
N VAL A 14 6.38 24.32 10.33
CA VAL A 14 7.52 24.85 11.11
C VAL A 14 7.16 26.16 11.83
N GLY A 15 6.23 26.94 11.25
CA GLY A 15 5.69 28.16 11.83
C GLY A 15 4.67 28.00 12.96
N THR A 16 4.30 26.77 13.35
CA THR A 16 3.29 26.53 14.39
C THR A 16 3.71 27.14 15.73
N THR A 17 2.79 27.91 16.34
CA THR A 17 2.95 28.55 17.65
C THR A 17 1.82 28.25 18.65
N SER A 18 0.70 27.67 18.20
CA SER A 18 -0.39 27.18 19.07
C SER A 18 -0.34 25.66 19.18
N PHE A 19 -0.57 25.17 20.40
CA PHE A 19 -0.50 23.75 20.77
C PHE A 19 -1.74 23.35 21.59
N ASP A 20 -2.88 23.96 21.27
CA ASP A 20 -4.13 23.82 22.04
C ASP A 20 -4.82 22.48 21.83
N GLU A 21 -4.54 21.79 20.70
CA GLU A 21 -5.08 20.46 20.44
C GLU A 21 -4.53 19.43 21.45
N ALA A 22 -5.41 18.53 21.91
CA ALA A 22 -5.07 17.52 22.92
C ALA A 22 -3.88 16.64 22.53
N LEU A 23 -3.69 16.37 21.23
CA LEU A 23 -2.59 15.55 20.74
C LEU A 23 -1.21 16.17 21.07
N TRP A 24 -1.09 17.49 21.09
CA TRP A 24 0.16 18.18 21.47
C TRP A 24 0.56 18.01 22.94
N GLN A 25 -0.44 17.74 23.79
CA GLN A 25 -0.24 17.48 25.21
C GLN A 25 0.08 16.01 25.50
N PHE A 26 0.10 15.16 24.46
CA PHE A 26 0.43 13.74 24.58
C PHE A 26 1.79 13.55 25.24
N GLU A 27 1.80 12.78 26.32
CA GLU A 27 2.98 12.49 27.12
C GLU A 27 3.67 11.20 26.68
N PHE A 28 4.99 11.25 26.61
CA PHE A 28 5.83 10.11 26.27
C PHE A 28 7.05 10.00 27.20
N ASP A 29 7.51 8.78 27.40
CA ASP A 29 8.61 8.40 28.29
C ASP A 29 9.71 7.73 27.45
N ASP A 30 10.18 8.44 26.43
CA ASP A 30 11.21 7.97 25.48
C ASP A 30 12.51 8.76 25.67
N ASP A 31 13.65 8.10 25.40
CA ASP A 31 14.98 8.69 25.47
C ASP A 31 15.18 9.72 24.34
N VAL A 32 15.13 11.01 24.69
CA VAL A 32 15.37 12.12 23.76
C VAL A 32 16.85 12.49 23.62
N SER A 33 17.75 11.82 24.33
CA SER A 33 19.16 12.24 24.40
C SER A 33 19.91 12.09 23.08
N THR A 34 19.51 11.16 22.21
CA THR A 34 20.04 11.07 20.85
C THR A 34 19.68 12.32 20.03
N LEU A 35 18.44 12.80 20.13
CA LEU A 35 18.01 14.03 19.43
C LEU A 35 18.69 15.27 19.99
N LEU A 36 18.82 15.38 21.32
CA LEU A 36 19.55 16.46 21.97
C LEU A 36 21.03 16.48 21.56
N LEU A 37 21.64 15.30 21.40
CA LEU A 37 23.01 15.17 20.91
C LEU A 37 23.15 15.60 19.44
N ILE A 38 22.21 15.20 18.58
CA ILE A 38 22.16 15.65 17.18
C ILE A 38 22.03 17.17 17.11
N ASP A 39 21.10 17.75 17.88
CA ASP A 39 20.91 19.20 17.97
C ASP A 39 22.18 19.94 18.41
N TYR A 40 22.85 19.45 19.46
CA TYR A 40 24.12 20.01 19.92
C TYR A 40 25.22 19.90 18.87
N ALA A 41 25.36 18.72 18.24
CA ALA A 41 26.35 18.47 17.21
C ALA A 41 26.19 19.45 16.04
N LEU A 42 24.96 19.66 15.57
CA LEU A 42 24.66 20.61 14.49
C LEU A 42 24.99 22.05 14.89
N GLU A 43 24.71 22.45 16.14
CA GLU A 43 25.06 23.79 16.63
C GLU A 43 26.57 24.00 16.67
N GLN A 44 27.33 23.04 17.23
CA GLN A 44 28.79 23.14 17.29
C GLN A 44 29.41 23.23 15.91
N PHE A 45 28.85 22.48 14.95
CA PHE A 45 29.27 22.53 13.56
C PHE A 45 28.96 23.90 12.93
N GLN A 46 27.75 24.43 13.14
CA GLN A 46 27.36 25.75 12.63
C GLN A 46 28.21 26.88 13.22
N GLN A 47 28.55 26.79 14.51
CA GLN A 47 29.41 27.73 15.22
C GLN A 47 30.90 27.58 14.87
N ARG A 48 31.27 26.57 14.07
CA ARG A 48 32.65 26.22 13.68
C ARG A 48 33.53 25.81 14.87
N ASN A 49 32.93 25.33 15.96
CA ASN A 49 33.64 24.75 17.09
C ASN A 49 34.13 23.33 16.78
N ILE A 50 33.53 22.68 15.78
CA ILE A 50 33.93 21.38 15.22
C ILE A 50 33.82 21.44 13.69
N GLN A 51 34.73 20.79 12.99
CA GLN A 51 34.76 20.69 11.53
C GLN A 51 34.35 19.29 11.07
N ALA A 52 33.86 19.18 9.84
CA ALA A 52 33.37 17.91 9.29
C ALA A 52 34.45 16.81 9.31
N GLN A 53 35.71 17.19 9.11
CA GLN A 53 36.86 16.28 9.00
C GLN A 53 37.60 16.06 10.32
N ASP A 54 37.13 16.62 11.43
CA ASP A 54 37.74 16.36 12.72
C ASP A 54 37.63 14.87 13.04
N VAL A 55 38.71 14.26 13.52
CA VAL A 55 38.82 12.80 13.68
C VAL A 55 38.67 12.41 15.14
N TYR A 56 37.76 11.48 15.39
CA TYR A 56 37.67 10.71 16.63
C TYR A 56 38.41 9.37 16.47
N VAL A 57 39.21 9.03 17.48
CA VAL A 57 39.89 7.73 17.56
C VAL A 57 39.18 6.90 18.62
N VAL A 58 38.73 5.69 18.26
CA VAL A 58 38.05 4.80 19.19
C VAL A 58 39.05 4.33 20.28
N PRO A 59 38.79 4.58 21.58
CA PRO A 59 39.68 4.17 22.66
C PRO A 59 39.85 2.64 22.75
N GLU A 60 40.97 2.18 23.30
CA GLU A 60 41.24 0.74 23.53
C GLU A 60 40.24 0.08 24.50
N HIS A 61 39.65 0.85 25.39
CA HIS A 61 38.65 0.39 26.34
C HIS A 61 37.29 1.03 26.03
N LEU A 62 36.42 0.27 25.37
CA LEU A 62 35.02 0.64 25.17
C LEU A 62 34.19 0.20 26.39
N SER A 63 33.34 1.09 26.90
CA SER A 63 32.30 0.69 27.84
C SER A 63 31.20 -0.02 27.06
N GLU A 64 31.21 -1.36 27.08
CA GLU A 64 30.11 -2.15 26.52
C GLU A 64 28.95 -2.22 27.51
N GLN A 65 27.83 -1.57 27.17
CA GLN A 65 26.58 -1.74 27.92
C GLN A 65 25.82 -2.95 27.37
N VAL A 66 25.71 -4.00 28.20
CA VAL A 66 24.99 -5.23 27.85
C VAL A 66 23.52 -4.92 27.54
N GLY A 67 23.05 -5.36 26.37
CA GLY A 67 21.65 -5.21 25.94
C GLY A 67 21.36 -3.99 25.06
N GLN A 68 22.35 -3.16 24.73
CA GLN A 68 22.19 -2.05 23.78
C GLN A 68 22.58 -2.43 22.34
N TYR A 69 21.93 -1.79 21.38
CA TYR A 69 22.27 -1.93 19.96
C TYR A 69 23.52 -1.11 19.62
N ASN A 70 24.56 -1.77 19.13
CA ASN A 70 25.83 -1.18 18.69
C ASN A 70 26.02 -1.35 17.18
N LEU A 71 26.62 -0.36 16.53
CA LEU A 71 26.99 -0.41 15.12
C LEU A 71 28.23 -1.29 14.90
N GLY A 72 29.11 -1.35 15.91
CA GLY A 72 30.30 -2.18 15.94
C GLY A 72 31.58 -1.40 15.67
N LEU A 73 31.72 -0.18 16.21
CA LEU A 73 32.99 0.56 16.20
C LEU A 73 34.06 -0.24 16.97
N LYS A 74 35.28 -0.37 16.43
CA LYS A 74 36.37 -1.13 17.05
C LYS A 74 37.49 -0.21 17.55
N PRO A 75 38.25 -0.63 18.58
CA PRO A 75 39.44 0.07 19.05
C PRO A 75 40.39 0.49 17.93
N SER A 76 40.94 1.70 18.06
CA SER A 76 41.90 2.31 17.15
C SER A 76 41.38 2.59 15.73
N GLU A 77 40.08 2.36 15.45
CA GLU A 77 39.46 2.87 14.22
C GLU A 77 39.29 4.40 14.30
N HIS A 78 39.33 5.04 13.13
CA HIS A 78 39.22 6.49 12.96
C HIS A 78 37.91 6.82 12.28
N TYR A 79 37.18 7.79 12.84
CA TYR A 79 35.93 8.27 12.28
C TYR A 79 35.88 9.79 12.33
N THR A 80 35.45 10.40 11.24
CA THR A 80 35.23 11.84 11.16
C THR A 80 33.96 12.25 11.91
N PHE A 81 33.86 13.52 12.31
CA PHE A 81 32.63 14.08 12.89
C PHE A 81 31.40 13.81 12.00
N ILE A 82 31.54 14.04 10.68
CA ILE A 82 30.45 13.85 9.74
C ILE A 82 30.01 12.37 9.67
N GLU A 83 30.95 11.42 9.66
CA GLU A 83 30.64 9.98 9.69
C GLU A 83 29.90 9.59 10.97
N LEU A 84 30.39 10.03 12.14
CA LEU A 84 29.73 9.72 13.42
C LEU A 84 28.32 10.29 13.50
N LEU A 85 28.10 11.52 13.02
CA LEU A 85 26.77 12.13 13.00
C LEU A 85 25.83 11.44 11.98
N GLN A 86 26.33 11.06 10.81
CA GLN A 86 25.58 10.24 9.84
C GLN A 86 25.23 8.86 10.43
N PHE A 87 26.18 8.20 11.10
CA PHE A 87 25.94 6.92 11.76
C PHE A 87 24.88 7.06 12.86
N LEU A 88 24.94 8.13 13.67
CA LEU A 88 24.01 8.34 14.77
C LEU A 88 22.59 8.60 14.26
N THR A 89 22.44 9.46 13.24
CA THR A 89 21.13 9.77 12.63
C THR A 89 20.47 8.55 12.01
N PHE A 90 21.26 7.66 11.38
CA PHE A 90 20.77 6.43 10.76
C PHE A 90 20.44 5.31 11.74
N THR A 91 21.34 5.08 12.70
CA THR A 91 21.37 3.81 13.45
C THR A 91 20.96 3.97 14.91
N GLN A 92 21.14 5.18 15.46
CA GLN A 92 21.01 5.46 16.91
C GLN A 92 21.81 4.50 17.79
N ALA A 93 22.87 3.90 17.24
CA ALA A 93 23.66 2.92 17.94
C ALA A 93 24.38 3.55 19.14
N ALA A 94 24.43 2.80 20.25
CA ALA A 94 24.94 3.31 21.52
C ALA A 94 26.44 3.62 21.47
N ASP A 95 27.24 2.76 20.82
CA ASP A 95 28.67 3.00 20.59
C ASP A 95 28.93 4.27 19.77
N VAL A 96 28.12 4.53 18.74
CA VAL A 96 28.20 5.77 17.94
C VAL A 96 27.80 6.99 18.77
N LYS A 97 26.71 6.90 19.54
CA LYS A 97 26.26 7.95 20.46
C LYS A 97 27.36 8.30 21.47
N ASN A 98 28.00 7.30 22.04
CA ASN A 98 29.11 7.47 22.97
C ASN A 98 30.34 8.09 22.30
N ALA A 99 30.69 7.65 21.09
CA ALA A 99 31.80 8.21 20.32
C ALA A 99 31.59 9.69 20.01
N LEU A 100 30.42 10.05 19.48
CA LEU A 100 30.08 11.45 19.17
C LEU A 100 30.01 12.30 20.44
N SER A 101 29.44 11.76 21.52
CA SER A 101 29.42 12.41 22.83
C SER A 101 30.83 12.68 23.36
N ASN A 102 31.74 11.70 23.30
CA ASN A 102 33.12 11.88 23.74
C ASN A 102 33.86 12.89 22.86
N MET A 103 33.62 12.89 21.55
CA MET A 103 34.19 13.86 20.63
C MET A 103 33.76 15.29 20.97
N LEU A 104 32.50 15.50 21.33
CA LEU A 104 31.93 16.84 21.59
C LEU A 104 32.17 17.33 23.02
N TYR A 105 32.22 16.43 24.00
CA TYR A 105 32.21 16.80 25.43
C TYR A 105 33.45 16.32 26.20
N GLY A 106 34.23 15.38 25.67
CA GLY A 106 35.39 14.77 26.30
C GLY A 106 35.07 13.76 27.41
N THR A 107 34.12 14.05 28.30
CA THR A 107 33.71 13.15 29.40
C THR A 107 32.20 12.93 29.46
N SER A 108 31.78 11.79 30.02
CA SER A 108 30.37 11.44 30.20
C SER A 108 29.63 12.39 31.16
N GLU A 109 30.32 12.91 32.18
CA GLU A 109 29.76 13.90 33.12
C GLU A 109 29.46 15.24 32.42
N LYS A 110 30.39 15.74 31.60
CA LYS A 110 30.20 16.96 30.82
C LYS A 110 29.08 16.79 29.79
N ALA A 111 29.05 15.64 29.11
CA ALA A 111 27.98 15.29 28.19
C ALA A 111 26.62 15.32 28.89
N HIS A 112 26.56 14.75 30.10
CA HIS A 112 25.33 14.75 30.88
C HIS A 112 24.88 16.15 31.30
N LEU A 113 25.80 17.00 31.76
CA LEU A 113 25.48 18.38 32.14
C LEU A 113 24.92 19.15 30.93
N ILE A 114 25.63 19.13 29.80
CA ILE A 114 25.27 19.92 28.62
C ILE A 114 23.97 19.43 27.98
N LEU A 115 23.75 18.11 27.89
CA LEU A 115 22.49 17.57 27.39
C LEU A 115 21.31 17.90 28.34
N SER A 116 21.56 18.02 29.65
CA SER A 116 20.54 18.47 30.60
C SER A 116 20.17 19.93 30.39
N GLU A 117 21.16 20.81 30.28
CA GLU A 117 20.95 22.23 29.98
C GLU A 117 20.22 22.42 28.65
N ARG A 118 20.58 21.63 27.64
CA ARG A 118 19.90 21.63 26.34
C ARG A 118 18.46 21.16 26.42
N ALA A 119 18.17 20.15 27.22
CA ALA A 119 16.81 19.69 27.42
C ALA A 119 15.94 20.80 28.04
N ASP A 120 16.49 21.57 28.99
CA ASP A 120 15.78 22.68 29.63
C ASP A 120 15.39 23.79 28.63
N ILE A 121 16.20 24.06 27.59
CA ILE A 121 15.88 25.02 26.50
C ILE A 121 14.53 24.68 25.84
N TYR A 122 14.27 23.39 25.63
CA TYR A 122 13.07 22.91 24.95
C TYR A 122 11.96 22.49 25.93
N HIS A 123 12.17 22.66 27.24
CA HIS A 123 11.31 22.13 28.31
C HIS A 123 11.14 20.60 28.25
N LEU A 124 12.18 19.91 27.78
CA LEU A 124 12.24 18.46 27.75
C LEU A 124 12.85 17.93 29.06
N ASN A 125 12.35 16.79 29.50
CA ASN A 125 12.92 16.04 30.59
C ASN A 125 14.00 15.07 30.07
N PHE A 126 15.20 15.22 30.61
CA PHE A 126 16.33 14.34 30.35
C PHE A 126 16.56 13.30 31.45
N LYS A 127 16.26 13.60 32.73
CA LYS A 127 16.58 12.72 33.88
C LYS A 127 15.71 12.85 35.15
N LYS A 128 14.57 13.55 35.13
CA LYS A 128 13.67 13.63 36.31
C LYS A 128 12.76 12.41 36.33
N GLU A 129 13.07 11.42 37.16
CA GLU A 129 12.18 10.30 37.46
C GLU A 129 10.77 10.83 37.77
N GLY A 130 9.78 10.37 37.00
CA GLY A 130 8.37 10.73 37.18
C GLY A 130 7.85 11.93 36.39
N LYS A 131 8.67 12.64 35.59
CA LYS A 131 8.18 13.65 34.63
C LYS A 131 8.26 13.14 33.20
N ARG A 132 7.22 13.38 32.40
CA ARG A 132 7.15 12.92 31.00
C ARG A 132 7.37 14.06 30.02
N ASN A 133 7.89 13.72 28.85
CA ASN A 133 8.01 14.65 27.74
C ASN A 133 6.66 14.81 27.04
N GLN A 134 6.39 15.99 26.47
CA GLN A 134 5.18 16.24 25.69
C GLN A 134 5.53 16.51 24.22
N LEU A 135 4.65 16.12 23.29
CA LEU A 135 4.88 16.31 21.85
C LEU A 135 5.17 17.77 21.47
N LYS A 136 4.51 18.75 22.12
CA LYS A 136 4.78 20.18 21.88
C LYS A 136 6.23 20.58 22.16
N HIS A 137 6.83 20.01 23.21
CA HIS A 137 8.22 20.29 23.60
C HIS A 137 9.19 19.58 22.68
N LEU A 138 8.86 18.34 22.30
CA LEU A 138 9.62 17.60 21.30
C LEU A 138 9.62 18.33 19.95
N PHE A 139 8.50 18.93 19.56
CA PHE A 139 8.42 19.73 18.35
C PHE A 139 9.36 20.92 18.35
N LEU A 140 9.60 21.59 19.47
CA LEU A 140 10.57 22.68 19.51
C LEU A 140 12.00 22.21 19.20
N LEU A 141 12.40 21.07 19.75
CA LEU A 141 13.69 20.43 19.46
C LEU A 141 13.78 20.00 18.00
N VAL A 142 12.78 19.25 17.52
CA VAL A 142 12.75 18.72 16.15
C VAL A 142 12.68 19.84 15.11
N LYS A 143 11.93 20.90 15.42
CA LYS A 143 11.92 22.15 14.65
C LYS A 143 13.33 22.70 14.51
N ASN A 144 14.06 22.87 15.62
CA ASN A 144 15.42 23.40 15.54
C ASN A 144 16.33 22.55 14.64
N ILE A 145 16.30 21.22 14.81
CA ILE A 145 17.05 20.25 13.99
C ILE A 145 16.71 20.36 12.49
N TYR A 146 15.43 20.49 12.14
CA TYR A 146 15.01 20.54 10.74
C TYR A 146 15.08 21.93 10.10
N THR A 147 15.23 23.00 10.89
CA THR A 147 15.38 24.36 10.37
C THR A 147 16.82 24.75 10.02
N TYR A 148 17.80 23.86 10.22
CA TYR A 148 19.15 24.10 9.72
C TYR A 148 19.14 24.26 8.19
N PRO A 149 20.01 25.14 7.62
CA PRO A 149 20.14 25.32 6.18
C PRO A 149 20.30 23.98 5.44
N ALA A 150 19.72 23.87 4.24
CA ALA A 150 19.72 22.63 3.48
C ALA A 150 21.15 22.11 3.21
N GLU A 151 22.12 23.00 3.08
CA GLU A 151 23.54 22.66 2.93
C GLU A 151 24.08 21.88 4.13
N ILE A 152 23.65 22.24 5.34
CA ILE A 152 24.02 21.55 6.59
C ILE A 152 23.27 20.21 6.66
N SER A 153 21.96 20.23 6.46
CA SER A 153 21.12 19.03 6.53
C SER A 153 21.55 17.95 5.54
N ASN A 154 21.89 18.33 4.30
CA ASN A 154 22.32 17.41 3.25
C ASN A 154 23.69 16.74 3.52
N LEU A 155 24.50 17.31 4.42
CA LEU A 155 25.77 16.69 4.83
C LEU A 155 25.55 15.50 5.76
N PHE A 156 24.49 15.50 6.57
CA PHE A 156 24.32 14.52 7.65
C PHE A 156 23.13 13.58 7.44
N PHE A 157 22.07 14.05 6.79
CA PHE A 157 20.91 13.24 6.44
C PHE A 157 21.09 12.63 5.05
N VAL A 158 21.99 11.63 4.97
CA VAL A 158 22.32 10.95 3.72
C VAL A 158 21.24 9.94 3.31
N LYS A 159 21.31 9.46 2.06
CA LYS A 159 20.37 8.44 1.52
C LYS A 159 20.86 7.00 1.71
N GLU A 160 22.16 6.83 1.80
CA GLU A 160 22.83 5.56 1.99
C GLU A 160 24.04 5.78 2.89
N LEU A 161 24.26 4.83 3.78
CA LEU A 161 25.35 4.85 4.72
C LEU A 161 26.16 3.56 4.55
N ASN A 162 27.44 3.65 4.21
CA ASN A 162 28.30 2.48 4.10
C ASN A 162 29.17 2.32 5.35
N PHE A 163 29.09 1.16 5.99
CA PHE A 163 29.91 0.84 7.15
C PHE A 163 30.40 -0.61 7.07
N LYS A 164 31.74 -0.79 7.11
CA LYS A 164 32.43 -2.10 7.06
C LYS A 164 31.98 -2.99 5.89
N GLY A 165 31.85 -2.40 4.71
CA GLY A 165 31.43 -3.10 3.48
C GLY A 165 29.95 -3.47 3.44
N LYS A 166 29.16 -3.02 4.42
CA LYS A 166 27.71 -3.15 4.44
C LYS A 166 27.06 -1.78 4.16
N ALA A 167 26.19 -1.73 3.16
CA ALA A 167 25.30 -0.61 2.95
C ALA A 167 24.13 -0.67 3.93
N TYR A 168 23.85 0.46 4.57
CA TYR A 168 22.70 0.71 5.42
C TYR A 168 21.84 1.72 4.68
N HIS A 169 20.57 1.37 4.52
CA HIS A 169 19.55 2.27 4.02
C HIS A 169 18.65 2.69 5.18
N PRO A 170 18.04 3.88 5.16
CA PRO A 170 17.05 4.26 6.17
C PRO A 170 15.94 3.19 6.25
N GLN A 171 15.32 3.02 7.42
CA GLN A 171 14.31 1.96 7.67
C GLN A 171 13.10 1.99 6.72
N ALA A 172 12.94 3.04 5.92
CA ALA A 172 12.19 3.01 4.68
C ALA A 172 12.81 3.96 3.64
N PRO A 173 12.58 3.75 2.34
CA PRO A 173 12.88 4.69 1.24
C PRO A 173 12.21 6.06 1.34
N LEU A 174 11.67 6.46 2.51
CA LEU A 174 11.04 7.74 2.77
C LEU A 174 11.93 8.91 2.35
N MET A 175 13.23 8.85 2.63
CA MET A 175 14.23 9.85 2.20
C MET A 175 14.39 9.94 0.68
N ALA A 176 14.01 8.88 -0.06
CA ALA A 176 14.08 8.83 -1.51
C ALA A 176 12.78 9.31 -2.19
N GLN A 177 11.74 9.63 -1.40
CA GLN A 177 10.41 9.93 -1.92
C GLN A 177 9.77 11.10 -1.15
N SER A 178 10.02 12.31 -1.65
CA SER A 178 9.43 13.58 -1.19
C SER A 178 9.84 14.01 0.22
N VAL A 179 9.89 13.12 1.22
CA VAL A 179 10.37 13.44 2.58
C VAL A 179 11.88 13.67 2.57
N VAL A 180 12.34 14.76 3.18
CA VAL A 180 13.75 15.17 3.16
C VAL A 180 14.51 14.63 4.35
N THR A 181 13.85 14.46 5.49
CA THR A 181 14.50 13.92 6.67
C THR A 181 13.56 13.04 7.47
N VAL A 182 14.08 11.90 7.95
CA VAL A 182 13.40 11.00 8.86
C VAL A 182 14.34 10.68 10.01
N LEU A 183 13.91 11.06 11.21
CA LEU A 183 14.47 10.60 12.47
C LEU A 183 13.45 9.69 13.15
N TYR A 184 13.84 8.99 14.19
CA TYR A 184 12.88 8.28 15.03
C TYR A 184 13.28 8.33 16.50
N LEU A 185 12.35 8.04 17.38
CA LEU A 185 12.59 7.73 18.78
C LEU A 185 12.12 6.30 18.99
N SER A 186 12.96 5.43 19.53
CA SER A 186 12.60 4.03 19.79
C SER A 186 12.80 3.70 21.26
N ASN A 187 11.88 2.91 21.81
CA ASN A 187 12.10 2.13 23.01
C ASN A 187 11.77 0.64 22.74
N SER A 188 11.72 -0.21 23.78
CA SER A 188 11.42 -1.64 23.61
C SER A 188 9.98 -1.95 23.16
N PHE A 189 9.08 -0.96 23.16
CA PHE A 189 7.65 -1.12 22.90
C PHE A 189 7.14 -0.37 21.67
N ARG A 190 7.79 0.72 21.24
CA ARG A 190 7.32 1.54 20.11
C ARG A 190 8.41 2.33 19.42
N LYS A 191 8.08 2.78 18.21
CA LYS A 191 8.83 3.77 17.44
C LYS A 191 7.94 4.99 17.16
N ILE A 192 8.49 6.18 17.34
CA ILE A 192 7.91 7.45 16.90
C ILE A 192 8.79 7.98 15.78
N TYR A 193 8.28 8.03 14.56
CA TYR A 193 8.94 8.62 13.40
C TYR A 193 8.73 10.13 13.42
N LEU A 194 9.83 10.85 13.25
CA LEU A 194 9.90 12.29 13.15
C LEU A 194 10.30 12.61 11.72
N THR A 195 9.50 13.37 11.01
CA THR A 195 9.67 13.54 9.57
C THR A 195 9.67 15.01 9.20
N PHE A 196 10.43 15.37 8.17
CA PHE A 196 10.45 16.71 7.61
C PHE A 196 10.18 16.68 6.11
N PHE A 197 9.20 17.48 5.69
CA PHE A 197 8.89 17.69 4.29
C PHE A 197 9.22 19.12 3.89
N GLN A 198 10.28 19.25 3.10
CA GLN A 198 10.85 20.55 2.73
C GLN A 198 9.91 21.39 1.86
N GLU A 199 9.13 20.76 0.97
CA GLU A 199 8.30 21.48 0.01
C GLU A 199 7.27 22.40 0.68
N ASN A 200 6.65 21.94 1.77
CA ASN A 200 5.66 22.72 2.52
C ASN A 200 6.10 23.05 3.96
N GLN A 201 7.38 22.85 4.29
CA GLN A 201 7.96 23.13 5.61
C GLN A 201 7.13 22.50 6.75
N THR A 202 6.77 21.23 6.60
CA THR A 202 6.00 20.50 7.63
C THR A 202 6.83 19.46 8.36
N ILE A 203 6.56 19.33 9.66
CA ILE A 203 7.12 18.33 10.57
C ILE A 203 6.01 17.35 10.91
N GLY A 204 6.30 16.06 10.77
CA GLY A 204 5.38 14.97 11.11
C GLY A 204 5.84 14.18 12.34
N PHE A 205 4.88 13.76 13.16
CA PHE A 205 5.06 12.76 14.22
C PHE A 205 4.16 11.59 13.91
N PHE A 206 4.76 10.42 13.69
CA PHE A 206 4.05 9.21 13.31
C PHE A 206 4.39 8.05 14.24
N SER A 207 3.39 7.42 14.83
CA SER A 207 3.54 6.18 15.59
C SER A 207 2.31 5.35 15.35
N PHE A 208 2.50 4.12 14.89
CA PHE A 208 1.42 3.22 14.51
C PHE A 208 1.44 1.98 15.40
N LEU A 209 0.26 1.37 15.58
CA LEU A 209 0.10 0.21 16.46
C LEU A 209 0.20 -1.13 15.73
N ASP A 210 0.28 -1.09 14.41
CA ASP A 210 0.37 -2.28 13.56
C ASP A 210 1.24 -2.03 12.32
N ASP A 211 1.66 -3.13 11.70
CA ASP A 211 2.54 -3.13 10.52
C ASP A 211 1.80 -2.89 9.20
N ILE A 212 0.47 -2.73 9.22
CA ILE A 212 -0.32 -2.43 8.01
C ILE A 212 -0.34 -0.94 7.74
N HIS A 213 -0.25 -0.14 8.80
CA HIS A 213 0.03 1.29 8.74
C HIS A 213 1.52 1.55 8.45
N ARG A 214 1.92 1.12 7.26
CA ARG A 214 3.26 1.26 6.70
C ARG A 214 3.65 2.73 6.54
N ILE A 215 4.73 3.12 7.21
CA ILE A 215 5.23 4.50 7.20
C ILE A 215 5.53 4.97 5.78
N GLU A 216 6.04 4.07 4.94
CA GLU A 216 6.44 4.35 3.56
C GLU A 216 5.27 4.75 2.66
N HIS A 217 4.04 4.43 3.05
CA HIS A 217 2.84 4.88 2.35
C HIS A 217 2.16 6.05 3.04
N LEU A 218 2.05 6.01 4.37
CA LEU A 218 1.30 7.01 5.13
C LEU A 218 2.02 8.33 5.23
N VAL A 219 3.32 8.33 5.51
CA VAL A 219 4.09 9.57 5.70
C VAL A 219 4.05 10.44 4.44
N PRO A 220 4.32 9.92 3.22
CA PRO A 220 4.20 10.72 2.00
C PRO A 220 2.77 11.21 1.76
N TYR A 221 1.76 10.38 2.07
CA TYR A 221 0.35 10.76 1.92
C TYR A 221 -0.01 11.96 2.80
N TYR A 222 0.27 11.88 4.10
CA TYR A 222 -0.05 12.93 5.06
C TYR A 222 0.69 14.24 4.75
N HIS A 223 1.97 14.16 4.37
CA HIS A 223 2.74 15.35 4.01
C HIS A 223 2.23 16.05 2.74
N CYS A 224 1.81 15.29 1.72
CA CYS A 224 1.42 15.85 0.42
C CYS A 224 -0.07 16.17 0.33
N PHE A 225 -0.91 15.46 1.07
CA PHE A 225 -2.37 15.55 1.01
C PHE A 225 -2.94 15.85 2.40
N GLN A 226 -3.02 17.15 2.73
CA GLN A 226 -3.62 17.62 3.97
C GLN A 226 -5.14 17.41 4.00
N GLU A 227 -5.80 17.45 2.83
CA GLU A 227 -7.20 17.05 2.68
C GLU A 227 -7.33 15.53 2.76
N GLN A 228 -7.92 15.04 3.86
CA GLN A 228 -8.15 13.61 4.08
C GLN A 228 -9.26 13.02 3.20
N ASN A 229 -10.06 13.85 2.53
CA ASN A 229 -11.18 13.40 1.72
C ASN A 229 -10.75 13.26 0.25
N VAL A 230 -10.58 12.01 -0.18
CA VAL A 230 -10.48 11.70 -1.61
C VAL A 230 -11.86 11.89 -2.24
N LYS A 231 -11.93 12.54 -3.41
CA LYS A 231 -13.20 12.74 -4.12
C LYS A 231 -13.67 11.41 -4.72
N PRO A 232 -14.96 11.05 -4.55
CA PRO A 232 -15.51 9.88 -5.20
C PRO A 232 -15.65 10.11 -6.71
N LYS A 233 -15.58 9.02 -7.48
CA LYS A 233 -16.08 8.95 -8.85
C LYS A 233 -17.53 8.49 -8.80
N VAL A 234 -18.46 9.41 -9.04
CA VAL A 234 -19.90 9.11 -8.97
C VAL A 234 -20.31 8.25 -10.16
N CYS A 235 -20.94 7.13 -9.88
CA CYS A 235 -21.42 6.14 -10.85
C CYS A 235 -22.94 5.95 -10.68
N SER A 236 -23.62 5.62 -11.77
CA SER A 236 -25.05 5.32 -11.77
C SER A 236 -25.31 4.00 -12.47
N THR A 237 -26.20 3.18 -11.90
CA THR A 237 -26.78 1.99 -12.55
C THR A 237 -28.28 2.18 -12.67
N GLN A 238 -28.85 1.90 -13.85
CA GLN A 238 -30.28 2.02 -14.07
C GLN A 238 -31.02 0.73 -13.66
N SER A 239 -30.38 -0.42 -13.84
CA SER A 239 -30.96 -1.72 -13.49
C SER A 239 -30.85 -2.05 -12.00
N GLY A 240 -29.96 -1.37 -11.27
CA GLY A 240 -29.60 -1.74 -9.90
C GLY A 240 -28.67 -2.95 -9.83
N MET A 241 -28.09 -3.37 -10.96
CA MET A 241 -27.14 -4.47 -11.03
C MET A 241 -25.71 -3.95 -11.15
N ILE A 242 -24.80 -4.59 -10.43
CA ILE A 242 -23.36 -4.45 -10.60
C ILE A 242 -22.78 -5.82 -10.93
N ASN A 243 -22.06 -5.94 -12.03
CA ASN A 243 -21.31 -7.15 -12.39
C ASN A 243 -19.82 -6.89 -12.19
N ILE A 244 -19.16 -7.73 -11.40
CA ILE A 244 -17.72 -7.67 -11.14
C ILE A 244 -17.12 -8.94 -11.71
N LEU A 245 -16.29 -8.75 -12.73
CA LEU A 245 -15.57 -9.79 -13.43
C LEU A 245 -14.24 -10.05 -12.73
N GLY A 246 -13.81 -11.30 -12.79
CA GLY A 246 -12.45 -11.70 -12.42
C GLY A 246 -11.36 -11.04 -13.24
N ASP A 247 -10.13 -11.53 -13.07
CA ASP A 247 -8.94 -11.01 -13.75
C ASP A 247 -9.15 -11.01 -15.28
N THR A 248 -8.89 -9.88 -15.92
CA THR A 248 -9.24 -9.62 -17.33
C THR A 248 -8.05 -9.07 -18.12
N TYR A 249 -7.62 -9.84 -19.13
CA TYR A 249 -6.60 -9.52 -20.11
C TYR A 249 -6.76 -10.37 -21.39
N PHE A 250 -6.75 -9.74 -22.57
CA PHE A 250 -6.93 -10.42 -23.86
C PHE A 250 -5.75 -11.29 -24.29
N GLY A 251 -4.61 -11.21 -23.61
CA GLY A 251 -3.54 -12.19 -23.73
C GLY A 251 -2.55 -11.93 -24.85
N GLU A 252 -2.44 -10.72 -25.37
CA GLU A 252 -1.62 -10.34 -26.54
C GLU A 252 -0.18 -10.86 -26.43
N ILE A 253 0.47 -10.71 -25.27
CA ILE A 253 1.83 -11.20 -25.02
C ILE A 253 1.89 -12.74 -25.07
N TYR A 254 0.85 -13.43 -24.59
CA TYR A 254 0.78 -14.89 -24.71
C TYR A 254 0.49 -15.32 -26.15
N THR A 255 -0.35 -14.58 -26.86
CA THR A 255 -0.67 -14.77 -28.27
C THR A 255 0.58 -14.63 -29.14
N GLU A 256 1.42 -13.62 -28.91
CA GLU A 256 2.72 -13.47 -29.59
C GLU A 256 3.65 -14.67 -29.35
N LYS A 257 3.74 -15.14 -28.09
CA LYS A 257 4.53 -16.33 -27.74
C LYS A 257 4.00 -17.62 -28.39
N ARG A 258 2.67 -17.75 -28.54
CA ARG A 258 2.04 -18.89 -29.23
C ARG A 258 2.28 -18.81 -30.74
N LYS A 259 2.16 -17.61 -31.33
CA LYS A 259 2.43 -17.34 -32.74
C LYS A 259 3.86 -17.69 -33.13
N SER A 260 4.85 -17.30 -32.34
CA SER A 260 6.27 -17.61 -32.62
C SER A 260 6.58 -19.11 -32.58
N LYS A 261 5.72 -19.91 -31.92
CA LYS A 261 5.80 -21.38 -31.88
C LYS A 261 4.89 -22.06 -32.91
N GLY A 262 4.22 -21.32 -33.79
CA GLY A 262 3.28 -21.86 -34.78
C GLY A 262 2.01 -22.47 -34.16
N GLN A 263 1.65 -22.08 -32.93
CA GLN A 263 0.47 -22.60 -32.24
C GLN A 263 -0.79 -21.82 -32.63
N LYS A 264 -1.91 -22.55 -32.74
CA LYS A 264 -3.24 -21.93 -32.92
C LYS A 264 -3.61 -21.11 -31.68
N ASP A 265 -4.26 -19.99 -31.90
CA ASP A 265 -4.58 -19.00 -30.88
C ASP A 265 -5.92 -18.33 -31.22
N ALA A 266 -6.80 -18.21 -30.22
CA ALA A 266 -8.14 -17.67 -30.44
C ALA A 266 -8.15 -16.19 -30.80
N LEU A 267 -7.30 -15.37 -30.18
CA LEU A 267 -7.25 -13.94 -30.44
C LEU A 267 -6.84 -13.66 -31.89
N GLN A 268 -5.88 -14.44 -32.42
CA GLN A 268 -5.48 -14.35 -33.83
C GLN A 268 -6.57 -14.82 -34.79
N GLN A 269 -7.29 -15.89 -34.45
CA GLN A 269 -8.23 -16.55 -35.35
C GLN A 269 -9.62 -15.88 -35.36
N TYR A 270 -10.06 -15.38 -34.21
CA TYR A 270 -11.44 -14.94 -33.99
C TYR A 270 -11.56 -13.51 -33.44
N GLY A 271 -10.44 -12.86 -33.09
CA GLY A 271 -10.43 -11.50 -32.58
C GLY A 271 -10.89 -11.37 -31.12
N TYR A 272 -11.05 -10.12 -30.67
CA TYR A 272 -11.27 -9.78 -29.26
C TYR A 272 -12.65 -10.23 -28.76
N SER A 273 -13.69 -10.14 -29.60
CA SER A 273 -15.07 -10.48 -29.21
C SER A 273 -15.28 -11.95 -28.86
N TYR A 274 -14.42 -12.83 -29.36
CA TYR A 274 -14.54 -14.27 -29.15
C TYR A 274 -14.51 -14.65 -27.67
N SER A 275 -13.62 -14.04 -26.87
CA SER A 275 -13.45 -14.43 -25.46
C SER A 275 -14.65 -14.10 -24.58
N PHE A 276 -15.45 -13.07 -24.93
CA PHE A 276 -16.62 -12.67 -24.14
C PHE A 276 -17.92 -13.33 -24.60
N GLU A 277 -17.95 -13.96 -25.78
CA GLU A 277 -19.20 -14.37 -26.43
C GLU A 277 -20.13 -15.22 -25.55
N LYS A 278 -19.59 -16.14 -24.76
CA LYS A 278 -20.36 -17.05 -23.89
C LYS A 278 -20.72 -16.46 -22.52
N ILE A 279 -20.17 -15.30 -22.18
CA ILE A 279 -20.44 -14.60 -20.91
C ILE A 279 -21.00 -13.18 -21.11
N LYS A 280 -21.17 -12.71 -22.35
CA LYS A 280 -21.70 -11.37 -22.65
C LYS A 280 -23.09 -11.12 -22.09
N ALA A 281 -23.89 -12.18 -21.88
CA ALA A 281 -25.24 -12.08 -21.32
C ALA A 281 -25.26 -11.51 -19.88
N PHE A 282 -24.14 -11.57 -19.16
CA PHE A 282 -24.00 -10.93 -17.84
C PHE A 282 -23.91 -9.40 -17.94
N LEU A 283 -23.38 -8.88 -19.04
CA LEU A 283 -22.95 -7.49 -19.19
C LEU A 283 -24.06 -6.67 -19.85
N GLY A 284 -25.11 -6.37 -19.09
CA GLY A 284 -26.21 -5.54 -19.59
C GLY A 284 -25.78 -4.08 -19.81
N GLU A 285 -26.34 -3.44 -20.84
CA GLU A 285 -26.09 -2.02 -21.14
C GLU A 285 -26.48 -1.07 -19.98
N ASN A 286 -27.52 -1.45 -19.23
CA ASN A 286 -28.03 -0.68 -18.09
C ASN A 286 -27.41 -1.08 -16.74
N ASP A 287 -26.48 -2.05 -16.75
CA ASP A 287 -25.76 -2.53 -15.58
C ASP A 287 -24.44 -1.73 -15.40
N LEU A 288 -23.90 -1.77 -14.18
CA LEU A 288 -22.53 -1.30 -13.92
C LEU A 288 -21.60 -2.52 -14.04
N ASN A 289 -20.79 -2.56 -15.09
CA ASN A 289 -19.94 -3.70 -15.44
C ASN A 289 -18.47 -3.35 -15.17
N ILE A 290 -17.90 -3.99 -14.15
CA ILE A 290 -16.54 -3.77 -13.63
C ILE A 290 -15.66 -4.97 -13.97
N ALA A 291 -14.47 -4.75 -14.51
CA ALA A 291 -13.42 -5.78 -14.56
C ALA A 291 -12.16 -5.37 -13.81
N ASN A 292 -11.44 -6.34 -13.23
CA ASN A 292 -10.03 -6.16 -12.89
C ASN A 292 -9.22 -6.21 -14.19
N PHE A 293 -8.85 -5.05 -14.72
CA PHE A 293 -8.06 -4.96 -15.94
C PHE A 293 -6.59 -5.17 -15.62
N GLU A 294 -6.06 -6.34 -15.95
CA GLU A 294 -4.75 -6.81 -15.49
C GLU A 294 -3.71 -6.74 -16.60
N ALA A 295 -3.64 -5.58 -17.23
CA ALA A 295 -2.62 -5.20 -18.19
C ALA A 295 -2.47 -3.68 -18.20
N VAL A 296 -1.43 -3.22 -18.89
CA VAL A 296 -1.19 -1.79 -19.13
C VAL A 296 -1.19 -1.51 -20.63
N PHE A 297 -1.70 -0.35 -21.03
CA PHE A 297 -1.51 0.18 -22.38
C PHE A 297 -0.15 0.87 -22.46
N SER A 298 0.54 0.70 -23.58
CA SER A 298 1.83 1.37 -23.80
C SER A 298 2.05 1.64 -25.28
N LEU A 299 2.59 2.82 -25.58
CA LEU A 299 3.14 3.14 -26.90
C LEU A 299 4.55 2.55 -27.10
N GLU A 300 5.22 2.21 -26.00
CA GLU A 300 6.57 1.64 -26.00
C GLU A 300 6.50 0.11 -25.97
N ASP A 301 7.29 -0.55 -26.82
CA ASP A 301 7.41 -2.01 -26.85
C ASP A 301 8.31 -2.56 -25.73
N GLN A 302 9.34 -1.81 -25.36
CA GLN A 302 10.26 -2.21 -24.31
C GLN A 302 9.76 -1.76 -22.94
N SER A 303 9.75 -2.69 -21.99
CA SER A 303 9.42 -2.40 -20.60
C SER A 303 10.69 -2.11 -19.78
N PRO A 304 10.66 -1.14 -18.84
CA PRO A 304 11.74 -0.92 -17.88
C PRO A 304 11.93 -2.09 -16.90
N LEU A 305 10.96 -3.00 -16.84
CA LEU A 305 10.99 -4.21 -16.02
C LEU A 305 11.41 -5.45 -16.82
N ALA A 306 11.78 -5.30 -18.09
CA ALA A 306 12.34 -6.38 -18.87
C ALA A 306 13.51 -7.03 -18.12
N ARG A 307 13.48 -8.36 -18.00
CA ARG A 307 14.45 -9.18 -17.24
C ARG A 307 14.42 -9.00 -15.71
N LYS A 308 13.54 -8.16 -15.16
CA LYS A 308 13.31 -8.00 -13.71
C LYS A 308 12.02 -8.65 -13.23
N LYS A 309 10.96 -8.55 -14.04
CA LYS A 309 9.64 -9.14 -13.78
C LYS A 309 9.38 -10.28 -14.78
N PRO A 310 8.91 -11.47 -14.33
CA PRO A 310 8.69 -12.62 -15.22
C PRO A 310 7.55 -12.41 -16.21
N PHE A 311 6.49 -11.70 -15.79
CA PHE A 311 5.29 -11.47 -16.59
C PHE A 311 5.03 -9.97 -16.71
N ILE A 312 5.18 -9.47 -17.94
CA ILE A 312 4.95 -8.08 -18.33
C ILE A 312 3.81 -8.12 -19.33
N LEU A 313 2.66 -7.52 -18.99
CA LEU A 313 1.41 -7.62 -19.73
C LEU A 313 1.08 -6.28 -20.38
N LYS A 314 1.31 -6.22 -21.69
CA LYS A 314 0.91 -5.10 -22.55
C LYS A 314 -0.38 -5.47 -23.27
N ALA A 315 -1.34 -4.56 -23.30
CA ALA A 315 -2.58 -4.69 -24.06
C ALA A 315 -2.65 -3.66 -25.19
N GLU A 316 -3.39 -3.97 -26.25
CA GLU A 316 -3.64 -3.05 -27.37
C GLU A 316 -4.83 -2.14 -27.03
N ALA A 317 -4.56 -0.86 -26.78
CA ALA A 317 -5.56 0.08 -26.28
C ALA A 317 -6.81 0.16 -27.15
N GLU A 318 -6.66 0.44 -28.46
CA GLU A 318 -7.79 0.63 -29.36
C GLU A 318 -8.72 -0.59 -29.41
N LYS A 319 -8.13 -1.79 -29.59
CA LYS A 319 -8.90 -3.05 -29.72
C LYS A 319 -9.55 -3.46 -28.40
N THR A 320 -8.83 -3.32 -27.29
CA THR A 320 -9.33 -3.61 -25.95
C THR A 320 -10.52 -2.72 -25.63
N LEU A 321 -10.39 -1.40 -25.83
CA LEU A 321 -11.43 -0.42 -25.49
C LEU A 321 -12.62 -0.50 -26.44
N ALA A 322 -12.41 -0.83 -27.71
CA ALA A 322 -13.49 -1.11 -28.66
C ALA A 322 -14.33 -2.30 -28.21
N GLU A 323 -13.68 -3.39 -27.79
CA GLU A 323 -14.40 -4.57 -27.29
C GLU A 323 -15.11 -4.27 -25.97
N PHE A 324 -14.45 -3.61 -25.02
CA PHE A 324 -15.10 -3.21 -23.75
C PHE A 324 -16.39 -2.41 -23.98
N LYS A 325 -16.38 -1.47 -24.93
CA LYS A 325 -17.61 -0.75 -25.33
C LYS A 325 -18.66 -1.67 -25.96
N ASN A 326 -18.25 -2.56 -26.86
CA ASN A 326 -19.12 -3.50 -27.55
C ASN A 326 -19.89 -4.43 -26.59
N ILE A 327 -19.24 -4.84 -25.50
CA ILE A 327 -19.83 -5.70 -24.45
C ILE A 327 -20.31 -4.92 -23.22
N HIS A 328 -20.44 -3.59 -23.31
CA HIS A 328 -20.93 -2.74 -22.23
C HIS A 328 -20.10 -2.78 -20.94
N LEU A 329 -18.82 -3.16 -21.01
CA LEU A 329 -17.86 -3.03 -19.93
C LEU A 329 -17.44 -1.56 -19.82
N ASN A 330 -17.94 -0.91 -18.78
CA ASN A 330 -17.93 0.55 -18.64
C ASN A 330 -17.10 1.03 -17.43
N HIS A 331 -16.65 0.11 -16.57
CA HIS A 331 -15.80 0.40 -15.43
C HIS A 331 -14.66 -0.61 -15.32
N VAL A 332 -13.51 -0.16 -14.80
CA VAL A 332 -12.38 -1.03 -14.47
C VAL A 332 -11.81 -0.71 -13.09
N VAL A 333 -11.27 -1.73 -12.43
CA VAL A 333 -10.40 -1.55 -11.27
C VAL A 333 -8.97 -1.88 -11.68
N LEU A 334 -8.03 -1.06 -11.20
CA LEU A 334 -6.65 -1.07 -11.68
C LEU A 334 -5.64 -1.35 -10.56
N ALA A 335 -6.03 -1.44 -9.29
CA ALA A 335 -5.07 -1.75 -8.24
C ALA A 335 -4.66 -3.23 -8.28
N ASN A 336 -3.71 -3.53 -9.17
CA ASN A 336 -3.12 -4.85 -9.38
C ASN A 336 -1.63 -4.73 -9.72
N ASN A 337 -0.98 -5.87 -9.87
CA ASN A 337 0.44 -6.04 -10.13
C ASN A 337 0.86 -5.84 -11.60
N HIS A 338 0.04 -5.22 -12.45
CA HIS A 338 0.35 -5.07 -13.88
C HIS A 338 0.29 -3.64 -14.43
N GLN A 339 -0.25 -2.68 -13.67
CA GLN A 339 -0.42 -1.30 -14.17
C GLN A 339 0.87 -0.52 -14.41
N LYS A 340 1.97 -0.94 -13.79
CA LYS A 340 3.28 -0.30 -13.94
C LYS A 340 4.27 -1.19 -14.71
N ASP A 341 3.76 -2.17 -15.44
CA ASP A 341 4.57 -3.03 -16.31
C ASP A 341 5.35 -2.27 -17.37
N HIS A 342 4.84 -1.11 -17.81
CA HIS A 342 5.53 -0.17 -18.71
C HIS A 342 5.87 1.16 -18.00
N GLY A 343 6.08 1.12 -16.68
CA GLY A 343 6.44 2.28 -15.87
C GLY A 343 5.39 3.39 -15.85
N ASP A 344 5.79 4.60 -15.42
CA ASP A 344 4.87 5.74 -15.27
C ASP A 344 4.22 6.15 -16.60
N ARG A 345 4.95 6.02 -17.72
CA ARG A 345 4.43 6.35 -19.05
C ARG A 345 3.31 5.41 -19.47
N GLY A 346 3.48 4.11 -19.26
CA GLY A 346 2.43 3.12 -19.54
C GLY A 346 1.19 3.37 -18.69
N LEU A 347 1.35 3.60 -17.38
CA LEU A 347 0.23 3.91 -16.51
C LEU A 347 -0.48 5.20 -16.95
N ALA A 348 0.25 6.30 -17.14
CA ALA A 348 -0.34 7.57 -17.57
C ALA A 348 -1.09 7.45 -18.91
N TYR A 349 -0.52 6.74 -19.88
CA TYR A 349 -1.18 6.46 -21.15
C TYR A 349 -2.44 5.60 -20.95
N THR A 350 -2.40 4.61 -20.06
CA THR A 350 -3.56 3.77 -19.73
C THR A 350 -4.72 4.61 -19.19
N LEU A 351 -4.45 5.46 -18.20
CA LEU A 351 -5.46 6.34 -17.62
C LEU A 351 -6.06 7.29 -18.67
N GLN A 352 -5.20 7.89 -19.51
CA GLN A 352 -5.63 8.77 -20.60
C GLN A 352 -6.54 8.06 -21.60
N GLN A 353 -6.20 6.82 -22.01
CA GLN A 353 -6.99 6.06 -22.96
C GLN A 353 -8.35 5.66 -22.37
N LEU A 354 -8.41 5.30 -21.09
CA LEU A 354 -9.67 5.01 -20.38
C LEU A 354 -10.57 6.25 -20.32
N ASP A 355 -10.02 7.42 -19.96
CA ASP A 355 -10.74 8.70 -19.95
C ASP A 355 -11.29 9.05 -21.34
N GLN A 356 -10.47 8.93 -22.39
CA GLN A 356 -10.88 9.16 -23.79
C GLN A 356 -11.98 8.18 -24.24
N ALA A 357 -11.89 6.93 -23.78
CA ALA A 357 -12.89 5.92 -24.05
C ALA A 357 -14.17 6.07 -23.20
N LYS A 358 -14.17 6.97 -22.21
CA LYS A 358 -15.25 7.12 -21.21
C LYS A 358 -15.50 5.83 -20.42
N ILE A 359 -14.43 5.11 -20.11
CA ILE A 359 -14.45 3.95 -19.21
C ILE A 359 -13.93 4.42 -17.86
N SER A 360 -14.79 4.43 -16.85
CA SER A 360 -14.45 4.88 -15.51
C SER A 360 -13.50 3.92 -14.82
N TYR A 361 -12.57 4.41 -14.02
CA TYR A 361 -11.59 3.56 -13.33
C TYR A 361 -11.28 4.01 -11.89
N ILE A 362 -10.87 3.09 -11.02
CA ILE A 362 -10.31 3.36 -9.69
C ILE A 362 -9.10 2.47 -9.41
N GLY A 363 -8.36 2.75 -8.34
CA GLY A 363 -7.24 1.91 -7.88
C GLY A 363 -5.89 2.23 -8.52
N ALA A 364 -5.82 3.20 -9.42
CA ALA A 364 -4.58 3.75 -9.95
C ALA A 364 -4.73 5.24 -10.28
N GLY A 365 -3.62 5.98 -10.21
CA GLY A 365 -3.63 7.43 -10.38
C GLY A 365 -2.24 8.00 -10.69
N LEU A 366 -2.20 9.28 -11.08
CA LEU A 366 -0.95 10.02 -11.31
C LEU A 366 -0.28 10.47 -10.01
N ASN A 367 -0.96 10.32 -8.88
CA ASN A 367 -0.48 10.55 -7.53
C ASN A 367 -1.23 9.64 -6.55
N GLN A 368 -0.77 9.60 -5.30
CA GLN A 368 -1.35 8.72 -4.28
C GLN A 368 -2.80 9.05 -3.92
N LYS A 369 -3.20 10.33 -3.89
CA LYS A 369 -4.59 10.73 -3.61
C LYS A 369 -5.55 10.22 -4.69
N ASP A 370 -5.20 10.39 -5.96
CA ASP A 370 -6.03 9.97 -7.09
C ASP A 370 -6.10 8.43 -7.20
N ALA A 371 -5.01 7.73 -6.89
CA ALA A 371 -4.98 6.27 -6.88
C ALA A 371 -5.99 5.68 -5.88
N HIS A 372 -6.19 6.35 -4.74
CA HIS A 372 -7.16 5.96 -3.70
C HIS A 372 -8.58 6.53 -3.94
N SER A 373 -8.88 7.03 -5.14
CA SER A 373 -10.26 7.32 -5.52
C SER A 373 -11.12 6.06 -5.50
N TYR A 374 -12.41 6.23 -5.25
CA TYR A 374 -13.38 5.15 -5.09
C TYR A 374 -14.65 5.47 -5.89
N PHE A 375 -15.43 4.45 -6.23
CA PHE A 375 -16.73 4.66 -6.85
C PHE A 375 -17.78 4.93 -5.79
N GLU A 376 -18.68 5.88 -6.04
CA GLU A 376 -19.87 6.11 -5.23
C GLU A 376 -21.11 5.93 -6.08
N ILE A 377 -22.03 5.09 -5.61
CA ILE A 377 -23.21 4.65 -6.37
C ILE A 377 -24.45 4.93 -5.53
N THR A 378 -25.46 5.53 -6.16
CA THR A 378 -26.79 5.70 -5.57
C THR A 378 -27.83 4.93 -6.38
N PHE A 379 -28.64 4.12 -5.70
CA PHE A 379 -29.74 3.38 -6.32
C PHE A 379 -30.92 3.27 -5.35
N ASN A 380 -32.11 3.72 -5.76
CA ASN A 380 -33.32 3.72 -4.91
C ASN A 380 -33.10 4.30 -3.50
N ASN A 381 -32.42 5.45 -3.41
CA ASN A 381 -32.01 6.12 -2.16
C ASN A 381 -31.05 5.32 -1.26
N LYS A 382 -30.53 4.19 -1.72
CA LYS A 382 -29.40 3.48 -1.07
C LYS A 382 -28.08 3.96 -1.68
N HIS A 383 -27.05 3.96 -0.85
CA HIS A 383 -25.71 4.43 -1.21
C HIS A 383 -24.67 3.33 -1.00
N TYR A 384 -23.79 3.19 -1.98
CA TYR A 384 -22.72 2.20 -1.99
C TYR A 384 -21.40 2.88 -2.34
N ALA A 385 -20.30 2.47 -1.70
CA ALA A 385 -18.95 2.87 -2.08
C ALA A 385 -18.13 1.64 -2.46
N ILE A 386 -17.38 1.71 -3.56
CA ILE A 386 -16.46 0.65 -4.00
C ILE A 386 -15.03 1.16 -3.94
N PHE A 387 -14.24 0.59 -3.05
CA PHE A 387 -12.80 0.83 -2.92
C PHE A 387 -12.02 -0.28 -3.62
N ASN A 388 -10.80 0.03 -4.06
CA ASN A 388 -9.91 -0.94 -4.69
C ASN A 388 -8.47 -0.76 -4.21
N GLY A 389 -7.76 -1.87 -3.98
CA GLY A 389 -6.36 -1.84 -3.58
C GLY A 389 -5.61 -3.14 -3.89
N TYR A 390 -4.30 -2.99 -4.09
CA TYR A 390 -3.34 -4.09 -4.23
C TYR A 390 -2.64 -4.33 -2.89
N TRP A 391 -2.52 -5.58 -2.45
CA TRP A 391 -1.77 -5.86 -1.21
C TRP A 391 -0.28 -5.46 -1.32
N HIS A 392 0.36 -5.16 -0.20
CA HIS A 392 1.77 -4.78 -0.20
C HIS A 392 2.69 -5.97 -0.50
N ARG A 393 3.66 -5.77 -1.40
CA ARG A 393 4.78 -6.68 -1.64
C ARG A 393 6.08 -5.91 -1.72
N ASP A 394 7.09 -6.37 -1.00
CA ASP A 394 8.40 -5.72 -0.97
C ASP A 394 9.02 -5.62 -2.36
N THR A 395 8.89 -6.65 -3.22
CA THR A 395 9.39 -6.60 -4.60
C THR A 395 8.63 -5.58 -5.46
N ALA A 396 7.32 -5.45 -5.30
CA ALA A 396 6.52 -4.46 -6.01
C ALA A 396 6.87 -3.02 -5.58
N TYR A 397 7.25 -2.85 -4.31
CA TYR A 397 7.67 -1.57 -3.75
C TYR A 397 9.12 -1.20 -4.12
N LEU A 398 10.07 -2.10 -3.87
CA LEU A 398 11.51 -1.86 -4.00
C LEU A 398 12.01 -1.98 -5.44
N ASP A 399 11.56 -3.00 -6.18
CA ASP A 399 12.16 -3.35 -7.48
C ASP A 399 11.36 -2.80 -8.66
N TYR A 400 10.03 -2.67 -8.50
CA TYR A 400 9.11 -2.36 -9.60
C TYR A 400 8.43 -0.99 -9.50
N ASP A 401 8.50 -0.32 -8.34
CA ASP A 401 7.90 1.02 -8.12
C ASP A 401 6.39 1.07 -8.42
N PHE A 402 5.62 0.08 -7.97
CA PHE A 402 4.20 -0.04 -8.37
C PHE A 402 3.22 0.87 -7.64
N TYR A 403 3.48 1.17 -6.37
CA TYR A 403 2.54 1.88 -5.52
C TYR A 403 2.58 3.39 -5.76
N ALA A 404 1.41 4.02 -5.82
CA ALA A 404 1.34 5.48 -5.86
C ALA A 404 1.75 6.04 -4.50
N LEU A 405 2.70 6.98 -4.48
CA LEU A 405 3.30 7.53 -3.28
C LEU A 405 3.53 9.03 -3.45
N ALA A 406 3.00 9.86 -2.55
CA ALA A 406 3.00 11.31 -2.71
C ALA A 406 2.51 11.73 -4.12
N HIS A 407 3.33 12.48 -4.86
CA HIS A 407 3.05 12.94 -6.22
C HIS A 407 3.43 11.93 -7.32
N LYS A 408 3.86 10.71 -6.97
CA LYS A 408 4.20 9.67 -7.94
C LYS A 408 2.99 8.84 -8.35
N SER A 409 2.97 8.49 -9.63
CA SER A 409 1.94 7.63 -10.20
C SER A 409 2.10 6.19 -9.74
N GLY A 410 0.98 5.45 -9.68
CA GLY A 410 0.98 4.04 -9.33
C GLY A 410 -0.39 3.55 -8.94
N VAL A 411 -0.43 2.39 -8.28
CA VAL A 411 -1.65 1.77 -7.78
C VAL A 411 -1.91 2.05 -6.30
N ALA A 412 -3.18 2.05 -5.89
CA ALA A 412 -3.57 2.08 -4.49
C ALA A 412 -3.15 0.79 -3.77
N CYS A 413 -2.77 0.92 -2.50
CA CYS A 413 -2.32 -0.21 -1.69
C CYS A 413 -3.38 -0.55 -0.63
N LEU A 414 -3.56 -1.83 -0.31
CA LEU A 414 -4.35 -2.29 0.84
C LEU A 414 -3.56 -2.06 2.13
N ASN A 415 -3.44 -0.79 2.54
CA ASN A 415 -2.67 -0.36 3.71
C ASN A 415 -3.47 0.65 4.55
N GLY A 416 -2.79 1.24 5.54
CA GLY A 416 -3.37 2.25 6.42
C GLY A 416 -4.08 3.41 5.72
N VAL A 417 -3.64 3.86 4.53
CA VAL A 417 -4.30 4.96 3.80
C VAL A 417 -5.72 4.55 3.41
N LEU A 418 -5.87 3.39 2.78
CA LEU A 418 -7.18 2.88 2.37
C LEU A 418 -8.06 2.50 3.57
N ILE A 419 -7.47 1.91 4.61
CA ILE A 419 -8.19 1.48 5.83
C ILE A 419 -8.74 2.69 6.59
N GLU A 420 -7.96 3.75 6.75
CA GLU A 420 -8.42 4.99 7.36
C GLU A 420 -9.52 5.65 6.52
N GLN A 421 -9.39 5.63 5.20
CA GLN A 421 -10.40 6.18 4.29
C GLN A 421 -11.72 5.43 4.42
N ILE A 422 -11.70 4.09 4.45
CA ILE A 422 -12.89 3.26 4.67
C ILE A 422 -13.51 3.57 6.04
N SER A 423 -12.69 3.63 7.09
CA SER A 423 -13.15 3.90 8.46
C SER A 423 -13.80 5.26 8.58
N ARG A 424 -13.20 6.30 8.00
CA ARG A 424 -13.75 7.67 7.98
C ARG A 424 -15.03 7.74 7.17
N TYR A 425 -15.07 7.11 5.99
CA TYR A 425 -16.27 7.06 5.16
C TYR A 425 -17.41 6.37 5.92
N LYS A 426 -17.17 5.22 6.54
CA LYS A 426 -18.19 4.50 7.30
C LYS A 426 -18.66 5.27 8.54
N LEU A 427 -17.77 5.98 9.21
CA LEU A 427 -18.12 6.85 10.34
C LEU A 427 -19.00 8.02 9.90
N ALA A 428 -18.68 8.66 8.77
CA ALA A 428 -19.46 9.77 8.22
C ALA A 428 -20.79 9.30 7.62
N HIS A 429 -20.84 8.07 7.10
CA HIS A 429 -22.00 7.49 6.43
C HIS A 429 -22.36 6.08 6.96
N PRO A 430 -22.88 5.95 8.20
CA PRO A 430 -23.10 4.66 8.84
C PRO A 430 -24.02 3.69 8.08
N HIS A 431 -24.96 4.24 7.28
CA HIS A 431 -25.94 3.46 6.51
C HIS A 431 -25.49 3.12 5.08
N HIS A 432 -24.38 3.70 4.60
CA HIS A 432 -23.86 3.37 3.27
C HIS A 432 -23.18 2.00 3.31
N LYS A 433 -23.32 1.22 2.23
CA LYS A 433 -22.65 -0.08 2.09
C LYS A 433 -21.27 0.11 1.48
N VAL A 434 -20.25 -0.49 2.10
CA VAL A 434 -18.87 -0.42 1.60
C VAL A 434 -18.45 -1.75 0.99
N ILE A 435 -18.02 -1.72 -0.26
CA ILE A 435 -17.47 -2.87 -0.99
C ILE A 435 -15.99 -2.61 -1.21
N VAL A 436 -15.14 -3.61 -0.96
CA VAL A 436 -13.70 -3.52 -1.21
C VAL A 436 -13.28 -4.61 -2.17
N ILE A 437 -12.75 -4.21 -3.33
CA ILE A 437 -12.17 -5.11 -4.33
C ILE A 437 -10.66 -5.18 -4.08
N CYS A 438 -10.17 -6.35 -3.70
CA CYS A 438 -8.79 -6.57 -3.28
C CYS A 438 -8.04 -7.40 -4.32
N HIS A 439 -6.91 -6.91 -4.82
CA HIS A 439 -6.00 -7.76 -5.60
C HIS A 439 -4.92 -8.33 -4.65
N TRP A 440 -4.99 -9.62 -4.36
CA TRP A 440 -4.16 -10.28 -3.34
C TRP A 440 -4.05 -11.79 -3.54
N GLY A 441 -3.36 -12.47 -2.64
CA GLY A 441 -3.17 -13.91 -2.73
C GLY A 441 -2.05 -14.28 -3.70
N VAL A 442 -1.86 -15.59 -3.85
CA VAL A 442 -0.79 -16.16 -4.66
C VAL A 442 -1.43 -17.01 -5.74
N ASP A 443 -0.95 -16.86 -6.98
CA ASP A 443 -1.45 -17.54 -8.17
C ASP A 443 -1.73 -19.02 -7.90
N PHE A 444 -2.99 -19.42 -8.09
CA PHE A 444 -3.49 -20.77 -7.95
C PHE A 444 -3.30 -21.42 -6.57
N LYS A 445 -3.05 -20.63 -5.51
CA LYS A 445 -2.90 -21.12 -4.13
C LYS A 445 -4.17 -20.92 -3.30
N PRO A 446 -4.34 -21.71 -2.21
CA PRO A 446 -5.36 -21.46 -1.20
C PRO A 446 -5.15 -20.13 -0.46
N ILE A 447 -6.16 -19.75 0.34
CA ILE A 447 -6.16 -18.53 1.16
C ILE A 447 -4.91 -18.49 2.06
N THR A 448 -4.21 -17.37 2.05
CA THR A 448 -3.03 -17.12 2.88
C THR A 448 -3.40 -16.46 4.22
N LYS A 449 -2.52 -16.58 5.23
CA LYS A 449 -2.70 -15.88 6.52
C LYS A 449 -2.80 -14.36 6.36
N GLU A 450 -2.06 -13.79 5.40
CA GLU A 450 -2.09 -12.35 5.14
C GLU A 450 -3.43 -11.92 4.54
N GLN A 451 -4.01 -12.70 3.62
CA GLN A 451 -5.37 -12.44 3.13
C GLN A 451 -6.39 -12.45 4.28
N THR A 452 -6.34 -13.44 5.17
CA THR A 452 -7.25 -13.50 6.33
C THR A 452 -7.05 -12.31 7.28
N LYS A 453 -5.79 -11.91 7.55
CA LYS A 453 -5.46 -10.75 8.37
C LYS A 453 -6.05 -9.45 7.77
N LEU A 454 -5.80 -9.20 6.48
CA LEU A 454 -6.31 -8.02 5.79
C LEU A 454 -7.85 -8.03 5.73
N ALA A 455 -8.48 -9.18 5.49
CA ALA A 455 -9.93 -9.29 5.50
C ALA A 455 -10.56 -8.97 6.87
N ASN A 456 -9.94 -9.39 7.97
CA ASN A 456 -10.37 -9.01 9.32
C ASN A 456 -10.31 -7.50 9.51
N ILE A 457 -9.23 -6.87 9.07
CA ILE A 457 -9.02 -5.43 9.26
C ILE A 457 -9.96 -4.61 8.37
N LEU A 458 -10.16 -5.00 7.11
CA LEU A 458 -11.09 -4.32 6.20
C LEU A 458 -12.54 -4.40 6.70
N THR A 459 -12.98 -5.57 7.16
CA THR A 459 -14.34 -5.72 7.72
C THR A 459 -14.51 -4.97 9.03
N GLN A 460 -13.49 -4.95 9.89
CA GLN A 460 -13.49 -4.14 11.12
C GLN A 460 -13.49 -2.63 10.82
N ALA A 461 -12.80 -2.18 9.77
CA ALA A 461 -12.79 -0.80 9.31
C ALA A 461 -14.14 -0.33 8.74
N GLY A 462 -15.01 -1.25 8.35
CA GLY A 462 -16.37 -0.93 7.89
C GLY A 462 -16.74 -1.48 6.51
N ALA A 463 -15.91 -2.33 5.90
CA ALA A 463 -16.28 -3.05 4.69
C ALA A 463 -17.48 -3.98 4.96
N ASP A 464 -18.55 -3.81 4.20
CA ASP A 464 -19.72 -4.69 4.23
C ASP A 464 -19.58 -5.90 3.32
N LEU A 465 -18.75 -5.80 2.27
CA LEU A 465 -18.42 -6.90 1.36
C LEU A 465 -16.97 -6.76 0.91
N VAL A 466 -16.24 -7.88 0.89
CA VAL A 466 -14.90 -7.95 0.31
C VAL A 466 -14.88 -8.96 -0.83
N ILE A 467 -14.34 -8.57 -1.99
CA ILE A 467 -14.19 -9.42 -3.17
C ILE A 467 -12.72 -9.44 -3.57
N GLY A 468 -12.11 -10.62 -3.61
CA GLY A 468 -10.71 -10.80 -3.96
C GLY A 468 -10.49 -11.20 -5.42
N HIS A 469 -9.36 -10.74 -5.96
CA HIS A 469 -8.78 -11.00 -7.28
C HIS A 469 -7.32 -11.44 -7.13
N GLY A 470 -6.65 -11.83 -8.22
CA GLY A 470 -5.19 -12.09 -8.26
C GLY A 470 -4.76 -13.51 -7.92
N ALA A 471 -5.61 -14.32 -7.27
CA ALA A 471 -5.31 -15.74 -7.08
C ALA A 471 -5.50 -16.57 -8.38
N HIS A 472 -6.03 -15.99 -9.46
CA HIS A 472 -6.33 -16.65 -10.74
C HIS A 472 -7.23 -17.92 -10.66
N THR A 473 -7.82 -18.20 -9.50
CA THR A 473 -8.79 -19.28 -9.25
C THR A 473 -9.80 -18.83 -8.19
N VAL A 474 -10.99 -19.43 -8.17
CA VAL A 474 -11.95 -19.22 -7.08
C VAL A 474 -11.34 -19.64 -5.74
N GLN A 475 -11.64 -18.92 -4.67
CA GLN A 475 -11.26 -19.27 -3.30
C GLN A 475 -12.51 -19.35 -2.40
N PRO A 476 -12.42 -20.00 -1.22
CA PRO A 476 -13.54 -20.09 -0.30
C PRO A 476 -14.08 -18.72 0.14
N ILE A 477 -15.32 -18.72 0.63
CA ILE A 477 -16.04 -17.56 1.14
C ILE A 477 -16.17 -17.72 2.65
N GLN A 478 -15.94 -16.65 3.41
CA GLN A 478 -16.08 -16.66 4.86
C GLN A 478 -16.88 -15.45 5.33
N PHE A 479 -17.73 -15.62 6.35
CA PHE A 479 -18.26 -14.47 7.11
C PHE A 479 -17.25 -14.07 8.19
N ILE A 480 -16.75 -12.84 8.09
CA ILE A 480 -15.86 -12.23 9.07
C ILE A 480 -16.56 -10.99 9.61
N HIS A 481 -16.73 -10.89 10.94
CA HIS A 481 -17.56 -9.85 11.57
C HIS A 481 -18.99 -9.76 11.01
N GLN A 482 -19.58 -10.91 10.63
CA GLN A 482 -20.89 -11.01 9.96
C GLN A 482 -20.94 -10.37 8.57
N LYS A 483 -19.78 -10.12 7.94
CA LYS A 483 -19.66 -9.59 6.58
C LYS A 483 -19.08 -10.66 5.64
N PRO A 484 -19.65 -10.89 4.45
CA PRO A 484 -19.10 -11.84 3.50
C PRO A 484 -17.76 -11.36 2.94
N VAL A 485 -16.80 -12.28 2.92
CA VAL A 485 -15.48 -12.13 2.30
C VAL A 485 -15.33 -13.23 1.27
N VAL A 486 -15.38 -12.87 -0.01
CA VAL A 486 -15.06 -13.75 -1.13
C VAL A 486 -13.57 -13.60 -1.40
N PHE A 487 -12.75 -14.56 -0.96
CA PHE A 487 -11.29 -14.39 -0.98
C PHE A 487 -10.68 -14.32 -2.38
N GLY A 488 -11.34 -14.88 -3.39
CA GLY A 488 -10.87 -14.91 -4.77
C GLY A 488 -12.00 -15.29 -5.70
N ILE A 489 -12.26 -14.49 -6.74
CA ILE A 489 -13.18 -14.83 -7.83
C ILE A 489 -12.46 -15.36 -9.08
N GLY A 490 -11.13 -15.40 -9.07
CA GLY A 490 -10.31 -15.96 -10.15
C GLY A 490 -10.40 -15.20 -11.48
N ASN A 491 -10.09 -15.90 -12.57
CA ASN A 491 -10.05 -15.32 -13.91
C ASN A 491 -11.45 -15.08 -14.50
N ALA A 492 -11.63 -14.02 -15.28
CA ALA A 492 -12.71 -13.93 -16.25
C ALA A 492 -12.16 -14.23 -17.65
N VAL A 493 -11.98 -13.19 -18.48
CA VAL A 493 -11.26 -13.30 -19.76
C VAL A 493 -9.79 -13.02 -19.50
N PHE A 494 -9.02 -14.05 -19.15
CA PHE A 494 -7.57 -13.91 -18.94
C PHE A 494 -6.83 -14.91 -19.84
N ASN A 495 -6.35 -14.46 -21.00
CA ASN A 495 -5.96 -15.36 -22.09
C ASN A 495 -4.54 -15.96 -22.00
N SER A 496 -4.11 -16.29 -20.78
CA SER A 496 -3.00 -17.23 -20.54
C SER A 496 -3.44 -18.67 -20.82
N ASN A 497 -2.56 -19.66 -20.73
CA ASN A 497 -3.00 -21.07 -20.83
C ASN A 497 -3.68 -21.56 -19.53
N GLY A 498 -3.45 -20.86 -18.41
CA GLY A 498 -3.79 -21.31 -17.06
C GLY A 498 -2.81 -22.38 -16.54
N GLU A 499 -2.57 -22.40 -15.24
CA GLU A 499 -1.65 -23.33 -14.56
C GLU A 499 -2.39 -24.21 -13.53
N TYR A 500 -3.71 -24.40 -13.74
CA TYR A 500 -4.58 -25.09 -12.79
C TYR A 500 -4.11 -26.52 -12.44
N ALA A 501 -3.73 -27.32 -13.44
CA ALA A 501 -3.28 -28.69 -13.22
C ALA A 501 -1.91 -28.74 -12.51
N GLU A 502 -1.00 -27.82 -12.83
CA GLU A 502 0.33 -27.74 -12.23
C GLU A 502 0.26 -27.39 -10.73
N HIS A 503 -0.78 -26.64 -10.34
CA HIS A 503 -1.00 -26.22 -8.96
C HIS A 503 -2.10 -27.00 -8.22
N ASN A 504 -2.72 -27.99 -8.86
CA ASN A 504 -3.90 -28.70 -8.34
C ASN A 504 -5.02 -27.73 -7.89
N ALA A 505 -5.22 -26.67 -8.66
CA ALA A 505 -6.25 -25.66 -8.45
C ALA A 505 -7.49 -25.95 -9.30
N LEU A 506 -8.63 -25.41 -8.87
CA LEU A 506 -9.88 -25.57 -9.62
C LEU A 506 -9.88 -24.68 -10.87
N PRO A 507 -10.32 -25.19 -12.03
CA PRO A 507 -10.33 -24.46 -13.31
C PRO A 507 -11.52 -23.51 -13.44
N TYR A 508 -11.84 -22.81 -12.36
CA TYR A 508 -13.00 -21.92 -12.28
C TYR A 508 -12.56 -20.51 -11.95
N GLY A 509 -13.18 -19.56 -12.63
CA GLY A 509 -13.36 -18.21 -12.15
C GLY A 509 -14.83 -17.97 -11.80
N CYS A 510 -15.18 -16.74 -11.52
CA CYS A 510 -16.52 -16.37 -11.10
C CYS A 510 -16.88 -14.94 -11.51
N ILE A 511 -18.13 -14.74 -11.91
CA ILE A 511 -18.72 -13.41 -12.07
C ILE A 511 -19.54 -13.12 -10.81
N ALA A 512 -19.16 -12.06 -10.09
CA ALA A 512 -19.89 -11.58 -8.92
C ALA A 512 -20.94 -10.54 -9.34
N ARG A 513 -22.21 -10.87 -9.19
CA ARG A 513 -23.34 -9.99 -9.53
C ARG A 513 -24.05 -9.51 -8.27
N LEU A 514 -24.07 -8.21 -8.05
CA LEU A 514 -24.78 -7.57 -6.93
C LEU A 514 -26.15 -7.08 -7.41
N ASP A 515 -27.19 -7.47 -6.68
CA ASP A 515 -28.55 -6.92 -6.78
C ASP A 515 -28.75 -5.90 -5.66
N LEU A 516 -28.62 -4.61 -5.99
CA LEU A 516 -28.72 -3.51 -5.02
C LEU A 516 -30.14 -3.33 -4.47
N SER A 517 -31.17 -3.79 -5.21
CA SER A 517 -32.54 -3.70 -4.72
C SER A 517 -32.75 -4.60 -3.49
N LYS A 518 -32.07 -5.76 -3.46
CA LYS A 518 -32.20 -6.79 -2.42
C LYS A 518 -30.99 -6.93 -1.51
N ASP A 519 -29.90 -6.20 -1.79
CA ASP A 519 -28.60 -6.36 -1.13
C ASP A 519 -28.11 -7.82 -1.17
N ARG A 520 -28.20 -8.42 -2.36
CA ARG A 520 -27.79 -9.81 -2.61
C ARG A 520 -26.58 -9.88 -3.52
N LEU A 521 -25.62 -10.73 -3.14
CA LEU A 521 -24.49 -11.11 -3.96
C LEU A 521 -24.77 -12.49 -4.56
N ARG A 522 -24.65 -12.61 -5.88
CA ARG A 522 -24.67 -13.87 -6.61
C ARG A 522 -23.32 -14.13 -7.23
N LEU A 523 -22.78 -15.30 -7.01
CA LEU A 523 -21.50 -15.75 -7.55
C LEU A 523 -21.77 -16.83 -8.58
N TYR A 524 -21.53 -16.53 -9.85
CA TYR A 524 -21.72 -17.43 -10.98
C TYR A 524 -20.36 -18.02 -11.42
N PRO A 525 -20.05 -19.27 -11.08
CA PRO A 525 -18.80 -19.88 -11.53
C PRO A 525 -18.78 -20.01 -13.06
N ILE A 526 -17.61 -19.78 -13.64
CA ILE A 526 -17.32 -19.94 -15.06
C ILE A 526 -16.12 -20.85 -15.23
N TYR A 527 -16.14 -21.69 -16.26
CA TYR A 527 -15.02 -22.55 -16.60
C TYR A 527 -13.94 -21.74 -17.32
N THR A 528 -12.70 -21.77 -16.83
CA THR A 528 -11.62 -20.85 -17.24
C THR A 528 -10.30 -21.54 -17.57
N ASN A 529 -10.28 -22.87 -17.68
CA ASN A 529 -9.11 -23.57 -18.23
C ASN A 529 -9.03 -23.36 -19.74
N ASN A 530 -8.17 -22.44 -20.15
CA ASN A 530 -8.11 -21.95 -21.51
C ASN A 530 -7.64 -22.98 -22.56
N LEU A 531 -6.91 -24.01 -22.15
CA LEU A 531 -6.60 -25.14 -23.05
C LEU A 531 -7.83 -25.99 -23.40
N LYS A 532 -8.90 -25.89 -22.61
CA LYS A 532 -10.18 -26.57 -22.85
C LYS A 532 -11.23 -25.64 -23.46
N THR A 533 -11.31 -24.41 -22.97
CA THR A 533 -12.27 -23.42 -23.48
C THR A 533 -11.84 -22.82 -24.82
N PHE A 534 -10.58 -23.02 -25.21
CA PHE A 534 -9.93 -22.30 -26.29
C PHE A 534 -10.01 -20.79 -26.09
N TRP A 535 -9.78 -20.29 -24.85
CA TRP A 535 -9.83 -18.87 -24.46
C TRP A 535 -11.22 -18.20 -24.58
N GLN A 536 -12.29 -18.98 -24.40
CA GLN A 536 -13.67 -18.50 -24.34
C GLN A 536 -14.38 -19.08 -23.09
N PRO A 537 -14.21 -18.44 -21.91
CA PRO A 537 -14.87 -18.90 -20.68
C PRO A 537 -16.38 -19.01 -20.84
N TYR A 538 -17.01 -19.90 -20.07
CA TYR A 538 -18.46 -20.13 -20.13
C TYR A 538 -19.04 -20.52 -18.76
N PRO A 539 -20.34 -20.24 -18.50
CA PRO A 539 -21.03 -20.69 -17.29
C PRO A 539 -20.92 -22.19 -17.11
N VAL A 540 -20.57 -22.63 -15.90
CA VAL A 540 -20.41 -24.05 -15.59
C VAL A 540 -21.71 -24.84 -15.76
N ASN A 541 -21.59 -26.13 -16.09
CA ASN A 541 -22.70 -27.08 -16.00
C ASN A 541 -22.95 -27.49 -14.53
N GLU A 542 -23.94 -28.35 -14.29
CA GLU A 542 -24.30 -28.80 -12.94
C GLU A 542 -23.18 -29.55 -12.20
N GLU A 543 -22.41 -30.39 -12.90
CA GLU A 543 -21.30 -31.15 -12.30
C GLU A 543 -20.17 -30.23 -11.85
N ASP A 544 -19.77 -29.31 -12.73
CA ASP A 544 -18.75 -28.30 -12.43
C ASP A 544 -19.24 -27.31 -11.37
N PHE A 545 -20.54 -26.96 -11.38
CA PHE A 545 -21.13 -26.14 -10.33
C PHE A 545 -21.09 -26.81 -8.96
N SER A 546 -21.37 -28.11 -8.88
CA SER A 546 -21.27 -28.86 -7.63
C SER A 546 -19.85 -28.81 -7.05
N LYS A 547 -18.81 -28.97 -7.90
CA LYS A 547 -17.41 -28.85 -7.49
C LYS A 547 -17.05 -27.43 -7.04
N ALA A 548 -17.41 -26.43 -7.85
CA ALA A 548 -17.11 -25.02 -7.58
C ALA A 548 -17.83 -24.54 -6.30
N SER A 549 -19.14 -24.75 -6.20
CA SER A 549 -19.94 -24.34 -5.05
C SER A 549 -19.49 -25.04 -3.76
N CYS A 550 -19.25 -26.35 -3.77
CA CYS A 550 -18.74 -27.08 -2.61
C CYS A 550 -17.43 -26.48 -2.08
N TYR A 551 -16.50 -26.12 -2.97
CA TYR A 551 -15.25 -25.48 -2.57
C TYR A 551 -15.47 -24.04 -2.06
N MET A 552 -16.22 -23.23 -2.80
CA MET A 552 -16.50 -21.84 -2.45
C MET A 552 -17.23 -21.71 -1.11
N THR A 553 -18.15 -22.61 -0.79
CA THR A 553 -18.94 -22.56 0.45
C THR A 553 -18.36 -23.41 1.58
N SER A 554 -17.15 -23.96 1.43
CA SER A 554 -16.50 -24.84 2.41
C SER A 554 -16.25 -24.22 3.79
N LEU A 555 -16.27 -22.89 3.90
CA LEU A 555 -16.13 -22.15 5.16
C LEU A 555 -17.44 -21.45 5.58
N LEU A 556 -18.57 -21.76 4.93
CA LEU A 556 -19.88 -21.21 5.24
C LEU A 556 -20.75 -22.22 5.98
N ALA A 557 -21.58 -21.72 6.89
CA ALA A 557 -22.71 -22.49 7.38
C ALA A 557 -23.86 -22.48 6.35
N GLN A 558 -24.61 -23.57 6.26
CA GLN A 558 -25.61 -23.81 5.21
C GLN A 558 -26.74 -22.77 5.20
N GLU A 559 -27.07 -22.19 6.35
CA GLU A 559 -28.07 -21.14 6.52
C GLU A 559 -27.66 -19.78 5.92
N ASN A 560 -26.37 -19.58 5.66
CA ASN A 560 -25.85 -18.30 5.20
C ASN A 560 -25.85 -18.15 3.67
N TYR A 561 -26.20 -19.21 2.93
CA TYR A 561 -26.22 -19.18 1.47
C TYR A 561 -27.32 -20.06 0.88
N SER A 562 -27.65 -19.78 -0.38
CA SER A 562 -28.50 -20.67 -1.19
C SER A 562 -27.85 -20.95 -2.53
N LEU A 563 -28.10 -22.14 -3.07
CA LEU A 563 -27.69 -22.54 -4.40
C LEU A 563 -28.92 -22.50 -5.31
N ALA A 564 -28.79 -21.87 -6.47
CA ALA A 564 -29.89 -21.77 -7.43
C ALA A 564 -29.36 -21.66 -8.86
N GLN A 565 -30.29 -21.65 -9.81
CA GLN A 565 -30.01 -21.47 -11.23
C GLN A 565 -30.98 -20.44 -11.81
N ASP A 566 -30.49 -19.61 -12.72
CA ASP A 566 -31.32 -18.75 -13.57
C ASP A 566 -30.84 -18.82 -15.03
N LYS A 567 -31.34 -17.91 -15.86
CA LYS A 567 -30.99 -17.84 -17.30
C LYS A 567 -29.51 -17.57 -17.58
N LEU A 568 -28.75 -17.06 -16.62
CA LEU A 568 -27.31 -16.78 -16.75
C LEU A 568 -26.45 -17.97 -16.32
N GLY A 569 -26.97 -18.84 -15.45
CA GLY A 569 -26.31 -20.06 -15.02
C GLY A 569 -26.62 -20.42 -13.56
N PHE A 570 -25.83 -21.36 -13.03
CA PHE A 570 -25.87 -21.72 -11.62
C PHE A 570 -25.10 -20.71 -10.77
N TYR A 571 -25.58 -20.43 -9.56
CA TYR A 571 -24.95 -19.47 -8.66
C TYR A 571 -25.09 -19.83 -7.18
N VAL A 572 -24.14 -19.33 -6.40
CA VAL A 572 -24.23 -19.21 -4.94
C VAL A 572 -24.76 -17.81 -4.60
N GLU A 573 -25.83 -17.71 -3.81
CA GLU A 573 -26.40 -16.43 -3.37
C GLU A 573 -26.17 -16.20 -1.87
N LEU A 574 -25.79 -14.96 -1.52
CA LEU A 574 -25.48 -14.48 -0.18
C LEU A 574 -26.14 -13.12 0.06
N GLY A 575 -26.46 -12.79 1.31
CA GLY A 575 -26.73 -11.40 1.71
C GLY A 575 -25.43 -10.67 2.07
N PHE A 576 -25.35 -9.36 1.83
CA PHE A 576 -24.20 -8.55 2.22
C PHE A 576 -24.60 -7.18 2.78
#